data_AF-A0A484NI44-F1
#
_entry.id   AF-A0A484NI44-F1
#
_cell.length_a   1.000
_cell.length_b   1.000
_cell.length_c   1.000
_cell.angle_alpha   90.00
_cell.angle_beta   90.00
_cell.angle_gamma   90.00
#
_symmetry.space_group_name_H-M   'P 1'
#
loop_
_entity.id
_entity.type
_entity.pdbx_description
1 polymer ?
#
loop_
_entity_poly.entity_id
_entity_poly.type
_entity_poly.pdbx_seq_one_letter_code
_entity_poly.pdbx_strand_id
1 'polypeptide(L)'
;MGFSSGVALALTCSIRFFMLDDYKMMVSSGSGEGFRWTDLFGSNSPSPEASVNQAEPSSPNPGEPAAPIAEVYHPLQEDGQRRQELSDRLRINTIGRPLPEDLFDKIVETQFQTELKIEEALRSDRVQEDSFLDKRHQIRGILFYPNGRAFSLETYLDHLKKMENHGTHRSLSYRRLMDAISNKDLFLDFDGMKRRRNW
;
A
#
# COMPACT_ATOMS: atom_id res chain seq x y z
N MET A 1 -33.47 -35.49 -38.83
CA MET A 1 -32.39 -34.49 -38.76
C MET A 1 -32.30 -34.04 -37.32
N GLY A 2 -31.26 -34.45 -36.61
CA GLY A 2 -31.04 -34.08 -35.21
C GLY A 2 -29.57 -33.71 -35.04
N PHE A 3 -29.30 -32.45 -34.75
CA PHE A 3 -27.98 -32.01 -34.34
C PHE A 3 -28.05 -31.64 -32.86
N SER A 4 -27.45 -32.52 -32.08
CA SER A 4 -26.86 -32.23 -30.78
C SER A 4 -25.64 -31.34 -30.98
N SER A 5 -25.51 -30.30 -30.14
CA SER A 5 -24.27 -29.88 -29.47
C SER A 5 -24.38 -28.42 -29.04
N GLY A 6 -23.88 -28.13 -27.84
CA GLY A 6 -23.83 -26.77 -27.32
C GLY A 6 -23.65 -26.72 -25.81
N VAL A 7 -22.63 -27.43 -25.31
CA VAL A 7 -22.18 -27.33 -23.93
C VAL A 7 -21.60 -25.92 -23.72
N ALA A 8 -22.30 -25.07 -22.97
CA ALA A 8 -21.80 -23.74 -22.59
C ALA A 8 -21.33 -23.77 -21.13
N LEU A 9 -20.01 -23.95 -20.99
CA LEU A 9 -19.09 -23.38 -20.01
C LEU A 9 -19.67 -22.99 -18.64
N ALA A 10 -19.43 -23.88 -17.67
CA ALA A 10 -19.44 -23.54 -16.26
C ALA A 10 -18.23 -22.63 -15.94
N LEU A 11 -18.48 -21.33 -15.74
CA LEU A 11 -17.58 -20.44 -15.01
C LEU A 11 -17.90 -20.56 -13.52
N THR A 12 -17.39 -21.61 -12.88
CA THR A 12 -17.41 -21.71 -11.42
C THR A 12 -16.43 -20.69 -10.86
N CYS A 13 -16.95 -19.57 -10.35
CA CYS A 13 -16.20 -18.65 -9.51
C CYS A 13 -15.63 -19.42 -8.30
N SER A 14 -14.32 -19.56 -8.24
CA SER A 14 -13.57 -20.03 -7.06
C SER A 14 -13.64 -18.99 -5.94
N ILE A 15 -14.82 -18.81 -5.34
CA ILE A 15 -14.99 -18.11 -4.05
C ILE A 15 -14.83 -19.15 -2.93
N ARG A 16 -13.69 -19.85 -2.94
CA ARG A 16 -13.26 -20.72 -1.85
C ARG A 16 -11.78 -20.54 -1.65
N PHE A 17 -11.41 -20.38 -0.39
CA PHE A 17 -10.07 -20.14 0.18
C PHE A 17 -9.69 -18.66 0.31
N PHE A 18 -9.90 -18.13 1.52
CA PHE A 18 -8.95 -17.31 2.32
C PHE A 18 -9.63 -16.47 3.42
N MET A 19 -10.96 -16.54 3.60
CA MET A 19 -11.68 -15.63 4.52
C MET A 19 -12.03 -16.21 5.90
N LEU A 20 -11.42 -17.31 6.37
CA LEU A 20 -11.88 -17.98 7.60
C LEU A 20 -10.87 -18.21 8.74
N ASP A 21 -9.58 -17.90 8.61
CA ASP A 21 -8.62 -18.35 9.64
C ASP A 21 -8.25 -17.36 10.77
N ASP A 22 -8.57 -16.07 10.72
CA ASP A 22 -7.98 -15.13 11.70
C ASP A 22 -8.98 -14.36 12.61
N TYR A 23 -10.11 -14.98 12.98
CA TYR A 23 -10.90 -14.49 14.13
C TYR A 23 -10.32 -15.05 15.45
N LYS A 24 -9.21 -14.50 15.93
CA LYS A 24 -8.68 -14.78 17.28
C LYS A 24 -8.09 -13.54 17.96
N MET A 25 -8.89 -12.95 18.86
CA MET A 25 -8.58 -12.28 20.14
C MET A 25 -7.29 -11.44 20.28
N MET A 26 -7.42 -10.15 20.63
CA MET A 26 -7.03 -9.62 21.95
C MET A 26 -7.29 -8.10 22.06
N VAL A 27 -8.11 -7.73 23.05
CA VAL A 27 -8.16 -6.38 23.60
C VAL A 27 -6.92 -6.24 24.49
N SER A 28 -6.12 -5.19 24.31
CA SER A 28 -5.16 -4.79 25.33
C SER A 28 -5.01 -3.27 25.34
N SER A 29 -5.51 -2.70 26.42
CA SER A 29 -5.44 -1.31 26.81
C SER A 29 -4.01 -0.96 27.22
N GLY A 30 -3.48 0.17 26.75
CA GLY A 30 -2.14 0.64 27.14
C GLY A 30 -1.99 2.14 26.96
N SER A 31 -2.19 2.88 28.05
CA SER A 31 -1.85 4.30 28.24
C SER A 31 -0.33 4.48 28.28
N GLY A 32 0.22 5.57 27.72
CA GLY A 32 1.59 5.96 28.02
C GLY A 32 2.23 6.96 27.07
N GLU A 33 2.23 8.22 27.52
CA GLU A 33 3.23 9.28 27.35
C GLU A 33 3.73 9.73 25.96
N GLY A 34 3.52 11.03 25.74
CA GLY A 34 3.95 11.77 24.56
C GLY A 34 5.45 12.06 24.55
N PHE A 35 6.02 11.92 23.35
CA PHE A 35 7.32 12.47 22.99
C PHE A 35 7.08 13.59 21.95
N ARG A 36 7.37 14.83 22.35
CA ARG A 36 7.17 16.06 21.54
C ARG A 36 8.51 16.48 20.92
N TRP A 37 8.61 16.38 19.59
CA TRP A 37 9.84 16.57 18.80
C TRP A 37 10.18 18.02 18.42
N THR A 38 9.68 19.04 19.12
CA THR A 38 9.74 20.44 18.61
C THR A 38 11.08 21.18 18.69
N ASP A 39 12.17 20.58 19.19
CA ASP A 39 13.38 21.36 19.52
C ASP A 39 14.63 21.08 18.67
N LEU A 40 14.52 20.43 17.49
CA LEU A 40 15.72 19.99 16.75
C LEU A 40 16.12 20.77 15.50
N PHE A 41 15.36 21.76 15.03
CA PHE A 41 15.75 22.50 13.84
C PHE A 41 15.64 24.02 14.06
N GLY A 42 16.73 24.55 14.61
CA GLY A 42 17.04 25.97 14.63
C GLY A 42 17.04 26.56 13.22
N SER A 43 16.49 27.75 13.16
CA SER A 43 16.31 28.60 11.99
C SER A 43 17.63 28.93 11.28
N ASN A 44 17.58 29.04 9.95
CA ASN A 44 18.05 30.24 9.26
C ASN A 44 17.63 30.24 7.78
N SER A 45 17.10 31.38 7.36
CA SER A 45 17.06 31.94 6.01
C SER A 45 17.07 33.47 6.19
N PRO A 46 17.38 34.32 5.19
CA PRO A 46 17.39 34.04 3.74
C PRO A 46 18.52 34.73 2.92
N SER A 47 18.41 34.54 1.59
CA SER A 47 18.80 35.44 0.47
C SER A 47 20.09 35.09 -0.28
N PRO A 48 20.07 35.20 -1.63
CA PRO A 48 20.41 36.49 -2.24
C PRO A 48 19.52 36.91 -3.42
N GLU A 49 19.33 38.23 -3.55
CA GLU A 49 18.96 38.92 -4.78
C GLU A 49 20.18 39.18 -5.68
N ALA A 50 19.89 39.22 -6.99
CA ALA A 50 20.56 39.95 -8.07
C ALA A 50 22.01 39.60 -8.46
N SER A 51 22.19 39.12 -9.71
CA SER A 51 22.86 39.94 -10.74
C SER A 51 22.66 39.34 -12.13
N VAL A 52 22.13 40.17 -13.03
CA VAL A 52 22.05 39.99 -14.47
C VAL A 52 23.45 39.92 -15.07
N ASN A 53 23.70 38.97 -15.98
CA ASN A 53 24.51 39.13 -17.20
C ASN A 53 24.22 37.97 -18.19
N GLN A 54 23.85 38.33 -19.42
CA GLN A 54 23.67 37.46 -20.59
C GLN A 54 25.01 37.17 -21.30
N ALA A 55 24.97 36.17 -22.20
CA ALA A 55 25.95 35.67 -23.20
C ALA A 55 26.74 34.43 -22.69
N GLU A 56 26.83 33.28 -23.38
CA GLU A 56 26.66 32.83 -24.78
C GLU A 56 26.42 31.28 -24.78
N PRO A 57 26.03 30.64 -25.90
CA PRO A 57 25.76 29.20 -25.93
C PRO A 57 27.06 28.38 -26.04
N SER A 58 27.62 27.96 -24.91
CA SER A 58 28.80 27.08 -24.87
C SER A 58 28.39 25.60 -24.92
N SER A 59 29.04 24.86 -25.82
CA SER A 59 28.99 23.41 -26.08
C SER A 59 28.77 22.49 -24.86
N PRO A 60 28.19 21.28 -25.07
CA PRO A 60 28.00 20.32 -23.99
C PRO A 60 29.34 19.89 -23.40
N ASN A 61 29.51 20.07 -22.10
CA ASN A 61 30.66 19.57 -21.35
C ASN A 61 30.58 18.03 -21.27
N PRO A 62 31.55 17.25 -21.79
CA PRO A 62 31.50 15.78 -21.79
C PRO A 62 31.96 15.17 -20.45
N GLY A 63 31.52 15.75 -19.32
CA GLY A 63 32.04 15.37 -18.00
C GLY A 63 31.04 15.44 -16.86
N GLU A 64 29.77 15.73 -17.11
CA GLU A 64 28.76 15.69 -16.04
C GLU A 64 28.25 14.25 -15.88
N PRO A 65 28.43 13.60 -14.72
CA PRO A 65 27.82 12.30 -14.46
C PRO A 65 26.31 12.50 -14.55
N ALA A 66 25.68 11.78 -15.48
CA ALA A 66 24.24 11.78 -15.62
C ALA A 66 23.62 11.56 -14.24
N ALA A 67 22.77 12.50 -13.81
CA ALA A 67 22.03 12.36 -12.57
C ALA A 67 21.37 10.98 -12.55
N PRO A 68 21.42 10.23 -11.43
CA PRO A 68 20.82 8.92 -11.36
C PRO A 68 19.34 9.06 -11.76
N ILE A 69 18.97 8.39 -12.85
CA ILE A 69 17.60 8.35 -13.34
C ILE A 69 16.78 7.80 -12.17
N ALA A 70 15.86 8.61 -11.63
CA ALA A 70 14.96 8.16 -10.59
C ALA A 70 14.25 6.91 -11.13
N GLU A 71 14.48 5.77 -10.48
CA GLU A 71 13.93 4.50 -10.88
C GLU A 71 12.40 4.64 -10.87
N VAL A 72 11.79 4.53 -12.06
CA VAL A 72 10.35 4.68 -12.21
C VAL A 72 9.69 3.51 -11.48
N TYR A 73 8.82 3.81 -10.52
CA TYR A 73 8.09 2.79 -9.80
C TYR A 73 7.14 2.03 -10.76
N HIS A 74 7.27 0.71 -10.77
CA HIS A 74 6.42 -0.20 -11.54
C HIS A 74 5.65 -1.11 -10.56
N PRO A 75 4.32 -1.01 -10.48
CA PRO A 75 3.50 -1.88 -9.64
C PRO A 75 3.60 -3.36 -10.03
N LEU A 76 3.61 -4.25 -9.03
CA LEU A 76 3.73 -5.71 -9.18
C LEU A 76 2.47 -6.35 -9.79
N GLN A 77 1.31 -5.78 -9.48
CA GLN A 77 0.01 -6.22 -9.98
C GLN A 77 -0.59 -5.14 -10.87
N GLU A 78 -1.11 -5.54 -12.04
CA GLU A 78 -1.81 -4.66 -12.98
C GLU A 78 -2.98 -3.93 -12.31
N ASP A 79 -3.13 -2.64 -12.63
CA ASP A 79 -4.13 -1.76 -12.04
C ASP A 79 -5.56 -2.29 -12.17
N GLY A 80 -5.92 -2.82 -13.34
CA GLY A 80 -7.25 -3.39 -13.59
C GLY A 80 -7.55 -4.57 -12.66
N GLN A 81 -6.59 -5.50 -12.55
CA GLN A 81 -6.72 -6.65 -11.64
C GLN A 81 -6.78 -6.20 -10.17
N ARG A 82 -5.95 -5.23 -9.77
CA ARG A 82 -5.91 -4.71 -8.40
C ARG A 82 -7.24 -4.07 -8.01
N ARG A 83 -7.77 -3.21 -8.86
CA ARG A 83 -9.07 -2.54 -8.67
C ARG A 83 -10.21 -3.56 -8.59
N GLN A 84 -10.19 -4.57 -9.44
CA GLN A 84 -11.19 -5.64 -9.42
C GLN A 84 -11.16 -6.40 -8.08
N GLU A 85 -9.98 -6.84 -7.63
CA GLU A 85 -9.84 -7.56 -6.35
C GLU A 85 -10.24 -6.70 -5.14
N LEU A 86 -9.94 -5.39 -5.16
CA LEU A 86 -10.37 -4.45 -4.11
C LEU A 86 -11.89 -4.25 -4.11
N SER A 87 -12.49 -4.09 -5.30
CA SER A 87 -13.94 -3.97 -5.50
C SER A 87 -14.67 -5.21 -4.97
N ASP A 88 -14.24 -6.41 -5.36
CA ASP A 88 -14.84 -7.66 -4.91
C ASP A 88 -14.78 -7.81 -3.40
N ARG A 89 -13.65 -7.43 -2.79
CA ARG A 89 -13.50 -7.48 -1.34
C ARG A 89 -14.36 -6.45 -0.62
N LEU A 90 -14.47 -5.23 -1.15
CA LEU A 90 -15.34 -4.19 -0.57
C LEU A 90 -16.80 -4.63 -0.62
N ARG A 91 -17.24 -5.25 -1.74
CA ARG A 91 -18.58 -5.84 -1.86
C ARG A 91 -18.83 -6.86 -0.76
N ILE A 92 -17.90 -7.79 -0.53
CA ILE A 92 -18.03 -8.80 0.52
C ILE A 92 -18.15 -8.16 1.92
N ASN A 93 -17.32 -7.16 2.22
CA ASN A 93 -17.30 -6.50 3.54
C ASN A 93 -18.46 -5.51 3.76
N THR A 94 -19.31 -5.30 2.75
CA THR A 94 -20.50 -4.45 2.81
C THR A 94 -21.78 -5.23 2.56
N ILE A 95 -21.72 -6.58 2.53
CA ILE A 95 -22.90 -7.45 2.49
C ILE A 95 -23.81 -7.09 3.69
N GLY A 96 -25.07 -6.75 3.38
CA GLY A 96 -26.07 -6.32 4.37
C GLY A 96 -26.18 -4.80 4.56
N ARG A 97 -25.19 -4.02 4.12
CA ARG A 97 -25.26 -2.55 4.05
C ARG A 97 -24.56 -2.04 2.78
N PRO A 98 -25.17 -2.21 1.60
CA PRO A 98 -24.59 -1.77 0.34
C PRO A 98 -24.30 -0.27 0.35
N LEU A 99 -23.18 0.12 -0.25
CA LEU A 99 -22.79 1.51 -0.43
C LEU A 99 -23.45 2.07 -1.71
N PRO A 100 -23.77 3.37 -1.76
CA PRO A 100 -24.06 4.05 -3.03
C PRO A 100 -22.88 3.91 -4.00
N GLU A 101 -23.15 3.75 -5.30
CA GLU A 101 -22.11 3.49 -6.31
C GLU A 101 -20.99 4.55 -6.30
N ASP A 102 -21.35 5.85 -6.25
CA ASP A 102 -20.37 6.94 -6.20
C ASP A 102 -19.44 6.86 -4.96
N LEU A 103 -19.96 6.37 -3.83
CA LEU A 103 -19.19 6.21 -2.60
C LEU A 103 -18.31 4.96 -2.69
N PHE A 104 -18.85 3.89 -3.28
CA PHE A 104 -18.15 2.63 -3.53
C PHE A 104 -16.91 2.87 -4.39
N ASP A 105 -17.06 3.53 -5.55
CA ASP A 105 -15.96 3.80 -6.48
C ASP A 105 -14.88 4.68 -5.85
N LYS A 106 -15.26 5.69 -5.08
CA LYS A 106 -14.30 6.55 -4.36
C LYS A 106 -13.52 5.78 -3.30
N ILE A 107 -14.16 4.85 -2.60
CA ILE A 107 -13.47 4.00 -1.63
C ILE A 107 -12.49 3.07 -2.34
N VAL A 108 -12.91 2.43 -3.45
CA VAL A 108 -12.02 1.56 -4.24
C VAL A 108 -10.81 2.33 -4.76
N GLU A 109 -11.01 3.54 -5.30
CA GLU A 109 -9.91 4.40 -5.75
C GLU A 109 -8.96 4.74 -4.61
N THR A 110 -9.48 5.12 -3.44
CA THR A 110 -8.62 5.52 -2.31
C THR A 110 -7.86 4.31 -1.74
N GLN A 111 -8.50 3.13 -1.71
CA GLN A 111 -7.83 1.87 -1.36
C GLN A 111 -6.71 1.54 -2.35
N PHE A 112 -6.97 1.69 -3.66
CA PHE A 112 -5.99 1.46 -4.71
C PHE A 112 -4.74 2.35 -4.55
N GLN A 113 -4.92 3.66 -4.36
CA GLN A 113 -3.81 4.60 -4.12
C GLN A 113 -3.04 4.27 -2.83
N THR A 114 -3.76 3.88 -1.78
CA THR A 114 -3.13 3.49 -0.51
C THR A 114 -2.29 2.23 -0.69
N GLU A 115 -2.81 1.21 -1.40
CA GLU A 115 -2.09 -0.05 -1.63
C GLU A 115 -0.82 0.17 -2.46
N LEU A 116 -0.86 1.01 -3.50
CA LEU A 116 0.34 1.37 -4.28
C LEU A 116 1.45 1.96 -3.40
N LYS A 117 1.11 2.94 -2.56
CA LYS A 117 2.07 3.57 -1.65
C LYS A 117 2.63 2.59 -0.62
N ILE A 118 1.81 1.66 -0.14
CA ILE A 118 2.26 0.61 0.79
C ILE A 118 3.20 -0.38 0.09
N GLU A 119 2.86 -0.82 -1.12
CA GLU A 119 3.70 -1.71 -1.92
C GLU A 119 5.07 -1.10 -2.18
N GLU A 120 5.12 0.16 -2.62
CA GLU A 120 6.36 0.91 -2.83
C GLU A 120 7.22 0.96 -1.54
N ALA A 121 6.58 1.22 -0.40
CA ALA A 121 7.26 1.27 0.89
C ALA A 121 7.76 -0.11 1.36
N LEU A 122 7.04 -1.19 1.07
CA LEU A 122 7.48 -2.55 1.39
C LEU A 122 8.62 -3.02 0.49
N ARG A 123 8.61 -2.64 -0.79
CA ARG A 123 9.73 -2.91 -1.71
C ARG A 123 10.99 -2.17 -1.29
N SER A 124 10.84 -0.92 -0.84
CA SER A 124 11.94 -0.14 -0.25
C SER A 124 12.53 -0.83 1.00
N ASP A 125 11.68 -1.52 1.78
CA ASP A 125 12.07 -2.32 2.95
C ASP A 125 12.55 -3.74 2.58
N ARG A 126 12.76 -4.03 1.29
CA ARG A 126 13.25 -5.30 0.75
C ARG A 126 12.31 -6.49 0.95
N VAL A 127 11.01 -6.28 1.06
CA VAL A 127 10.04 -7.38 0.98
C VAL A 127 10.11 -8.02 -0.41
N GLN A 128 10.20 -9.35 -0.47
CA GLN A 128 10.21 -10.09 -1.73
C GLN A 128 8.86 -9.94 -2.45
N GLU A 129 8.91 -9.75 -3.76
CA GLU A 129 7.74 -9.49 -4.60
C GLU A 129 6.73 -10.64 -4.58
N ASP A 130 7.21 -11.88 -4.69
CA ASP A 130 6.39 -13.09 -4.58
C ASP A 130 5.69 -13.17 -3.22
N SER A 131 6.41 -12.85 -2.14
CA SER A 131 5.87 -12.86 -0.78
C SER A 131 4.75 -11.82 -0.61
N PHE A 132 4.94 -10.62 -1.17
CA PHE A 132 3.91 -9.59 -1.19
C PHE A 132 2.67 -10.05 -1.96
N LEU A 133 2.83 -10.60 -3.17
CA LEU A 133 1.72 -11.05 -4.01
C LEU A 133 0.95 -12.22 -3.39
N ASP A 134 1.65 -13.17 -2.77
CA ASP A 134 1.06 -14.30 -2.07
C ASP A 134 0.25 -13.86 -0.85
N LYS A 135 0.73 -12.83 -0.14
CA LYS A 135 0.12 -12.31 1.08
C LYS A 135 -0.77 -11.09 0.87
N ARG A 136 -0.97 -10.63 -0.38
CA ARG A 136 -1.74 -9.41 -0.70
C ARG A 136 -3.11 -9.37 -0.05
N HIS A 137 -3.80 -10.51 0.04
CA HIS A 137 -5.11 -10.59 0.67
C HIS A 137 -5.04 -10.44 2.21
N GLN A 138 -3.98 -10.91 2.86
CA GLN A 138 -3.80 -10.67 4.30
C GLN A 138 -3.45 -9.21 4.55
N ILE A 139 -2.53 -8.65 3.74
CA ILE A 139 -2.15 -7.23 3.76
C ILE A 139 -3.38 -6.33 3.62
N ARG A 140 -4.23 -6.53 2.60
CA ARG A 140 -5.47 -5.76 2.41
C ARG A 140 -6.42 -5.87 3.60
N GLY A 141 -6.47 -7.02 4.27
CA GLY A 141 -7.25 -7.20 5.49
C GLY A 141 -6.81 -6.26 6.61
N ILE A 142 -5.50 -6.23 6.85
CA ILE A 142 -4.87 -5.37 7.86
C ILE A 142 -5.04 -3.88 7.52
N LEU A 143 -4.87 -3.52 6.24
CA LEU A 143 -4.92 -2.12 5.79
C LEU A 143 -6.34 -1.54 5.82
N PHE A 144 -7.31 -2.28 5.29
CA PHE A 144 -8.62 -1.71 4.92
C PHE A 144 -9.78 -2.23 5.76
N TYR A 145 -9.62 -3.38 6.42
CA TYR A 145 -10.71 -4.05 7.14
C TYR A 145 -10.34 -4.39 8.59
N PRO A 146 -9.82 -3.45 9.39
CA PRO A 146 -9.56 -3.74 10.79
C PRO A 146 -10.87 -4.04 11.51
N ASN A 147 -10.88 -5.13 12.28
CA ASN A 147 -12.10 -5.67 12.91
C ASN A 147 -13.17 -6.13 11.90
N GLY A 148 -12.77 -6.49 10.67
CA GLY A 148 -13.66 -7.06 9.65
C GLY A 148 -14.62 -6.06 9.00
N ARG A 149 -14.35 -4.74 9.09
CA ARG A 149 -15.18 -3.70 8.47
C ARG A 149 -14.34 -2.65 7.76
N ALA A 150 -14.84 -2.19 6.62
CA ALA A 150 -14.24 -1.08 5.88
C ALA A 150 -14.32 0.22 6.67
N PHE A 151 -13.33 1.10 6.50
CA PHE A 151 -13.43 2.47 6.98
C PHE A 151 -14.43 3.32 6.17
N SER A 152 -14.77 4.49 6.70
CA SER A 152 -15.44 5.54 5.91
C SER A 152 -14.49 6.15 4.88
N LEU A 153 -15.04 6.71 3.80
CA LEU A 153 -14.26 7.42 2.79
C LEU A 153 -13.39 8.53 3.40
N GLU A 154 -13.95 9.33 4.33
CA GLU A 154 -13.22 10.39 5.01
C GLU A 154 -11.96 9.88 5.73
N THR A 155 -12.07 8.73 6.39
CA THR A 155 -10.92 8.11 7.08
C THR A 155 -9.85 7.67 6.07
N TYR A 156 -10.24 7.11 4.93
CA TYR A 156 -9.29 6.74 3.88
C TYR A 156 -8.57 7.96 3.31
N LEU A 157 -9.30 9.03 3.02
CA LEU A 157 -8.72 10.28 2.51
C LEU A 157 -7.76 10.91 3.51
N ASP A 158 -8.09 10.91 4.80
CA ASP A 158 -7.18 11.38 5.86
C ASP A 158 -5.91 10.53 5.93
N HIS A 159 -6.02 9.21 5.84
CA HIS A 159 -4.85 8.33 5.80
C HIS A 159 -3.96 8.62 4.59
N LEU A 160 -4.55 8.76 3.40
CA LEU A 160 -3.80 9.04 2.18
C LEU A 160 -3.08 10.39 2.27
N LYS A 161 -3.77 11.43 2.72
CA LYS A 161 -3.20 12.76 2.97
C LYS A 161 -2.04 12.70 3.96
N LYS A 162 -2.14 11.90 5.02
CA LYS A 162 -1.05 11.72 5.99
C LYS A 162 0.16 11.03 5.36
N MET A 163 -0.04 10.05 4.49
CA MET A 163 1.03 9.38 3.74
C MET A 163 1.72 10.34 2.77
N GLU A 164 0.97 11.19 2.07
CA GLU A 164 1.52 12.20 1.17
C GLU A 164 2.35 13.26 1.90
N ASN A 165 1.88 13.71 3.06
CA ASN A 165 2.55 14.79 3.80
C ASN A 165 3.76 14.31 4.63
N HIS A 166 3.73 13.09 5.16
CA HIS A 166 4.74 12.62 6.13
C HIS A 166 5.50 11.37 5.66
N GLY A 167 5.16 10.83 4.49
CA GLY A 167 5.69 9.57 3.98
C GLY A 167 4.92 8.34 4.48
N THR A 168 4.93 7.28 3.67
CA THR A 168 4.21 6.04 3.94
C THR A 168 4.68 5.32 5.21
N HIS A 169 6.00 5.25 5.44
CA HIS A 169 6.57 4.56 6.61
C HIS A 169 6.12 5.14 7.95
N ARG A 170 5.72 6.42 7.99
CA ARG A 170 5.23 7.09 9.20
C ARG A 170 3.71 6.98 9.37
N SER A 171 3.00 6.40 8.41
CA SER A 171 1.55 6.27 8.45
C SER A 171 1.09 5.21 9.46
N LEU A 172 -0.13 5.37 9.96
CA LEU A 172 -0.75 4.40 10.86
C LEU A 172 -0.97 3.05 10.16
N SER A 173 -1.33 3.06 8.88
CA SER A 173 -1.56 1.86 8.07
C SER A 173 -0.29 1.02 7.96
N TYR A 174 0.86 1.66 7.70
CA TYR A 174 2.15 0.98 7.64
C TYR A 174 2.59 0.44 8.99
N ARG A 175 2.41 1.22 10.07
CA ARG A 175 2.71 0.77 11.43
C ARG A 175 1.95 -0.50 11.79
N ARG A 176 0.63 -0.53 11.54
CA ARG A 176 -0.20 -1.73 11.78
C ARG A 176 0.30 -2.95 11.02
N LEU A 177 0.80 -2.76 9.81
CA LEU A 177 1.38 -3.83 9.02
C LEU A 177 2.67 -4.37 9.67
N MET A 178 3.56 -3.48 10.10
CA MET A 178 4.79 -3.85 10.81
C MET A 178 4.52 -4.49 12.17
N ASP A 179 3.50 -4.04 12.88
CA ASP A 179 3.05 -4.67 14.12
C ASP A 179 2.54 -6.10 13.85
N ALA A 180 1.73 -6.31 12.80
CA ALA A 180 1.26 -7.64 12.40
C ALA A 180 2.41 -8.59 12.00
N ILE A 181 3.44 -8.07 11.33
CA ILE A 181 4.65 -8.84 11.01
C ILE A 181 5.40 -9.21 12.29
N SER A 182 5.57 -8.25 13.19
CA SER A 182 6.28 -8.45 14.47
C SER A 182 5.57 -9.45 15.38
N ASN A 183 4.24 -9.42 15.40
CA ASN A 183 3.40 -10.33 16.18
C ASN A 183 3.23 -11.71 15.54
N LYS A 184 3.78 -11.94 14.33
CA LYS A 184 3.65 -13.17 13.55
C LYS A 184 2.23 -13.47 13.05
N ASP A 185 1.40 -12.43 12.93
CA ASP A 185 0.08 -12.50 12.29
C ASP A 185 0.22 -12.41 10.76
N LEU A 186 1.32 -11.84 10.27
CA LEU A 186 1.67 -11.76 8.86
C LEU A 186 3.11 -12.23 8.63
N PHE A 187 3.31 -13.20 7.75
CA PHE A 187 4.64 -13.69 7.37
C PHE A 187 5.03 -13.16 6.00
N LEU A 188 5.98 -12.23 5.97
CA LEU A 188 6.63 -11.74 4.75
C LEU A 188 8.09 -12.16 4.72
N ASP A 189 8.58 -12.51 3.53
CA ASP A 189 9.99 -12.80 3.29
C ASP A 189 10.72 -11.53 2.86
N PHE A 190 11.89 -11.31 3.44
CA PHE A 190 12.73 -10.13 3.20
C PHE A 190 14.03 -10.54 2.54
N ASP A 191 14.40 -9.82 1.48
CA ASP A 191 15.59 -10.12 0.72
C ASP A 191 16.86 -9.71 1.50
N GLY A 192 17.80 -10.65 1.59
CA GLY A 192 19.06 -10.46 2.33
C GLY A 192 19.07 -10.94 3.78
N MET A 193 17.95 -11.41 4.34
CA MET A 193 17.98 -12.17 5.61
C MET A 193 18.29 -13.65 5.33
N LYS A 194 19.59 -13.98 5.19
CA LYS A 194 20.04 -15.38 5.24
C LYS A 194 19.55 -16.00 6.56
N ARG A 195 18.46 -16.79 6.51
CA ARG A 195 18.11 -17.71 7.61
C ARG A 195 19.35 -18.57 7.88
N ARG A 196 20.07 -18.28 8.97
CA ARG A 196 21.05 -19.22 9.51
C ARG A 196 20.26 -20.46 9.92
N ARG A 197 20.23 -21.45 9.03
CA ARG A 197 19.89 -22.82 9.38
C ARG A 197 20.99 -23.28 10.32
N ASN A 198 20.74 -23.22 11.62
CA ASN A 198 21.57 -23.91 12.59
C ASN A 198 21.26 -25.41 12.42
N TRP A 199 22.29 -26.16 12.03
CA TRP A 199 22.32 -27.62 12.02
C TRP A 199 22.61 -28.12 13.43
#